data_AF-A0AA37SS91-F1
#
_entry.id   AF-A0AA37SS91-F1
#
_cell.length_a   1.000
_cell.length_b   1.000
_cell.length_c   1.000
_cell.angle_alpha   90.00
_cell.angle_beta   90.00
_cell.angle_gamma   90.00
#
_symmetry.space_group_name_H-M   'P 1'
#
loop_
_entity.id
_entity.type
_entity.pdbx_description
1 polymer ?
#
loop_
_entity_poly.entity_id
_entity_poly.type
_entity_poly.pdbx_seq_one_letter_code
_entity_poly.pdbx_strand_id
1 'polypeptide(L)'
;MINDIIDAISDNEEEYEKRMLEFSEAQPFLLSFLLSEGFQVLDEQEKSLLFYLAMIIYFSITQEHEEPDTIELIDIQRTDEENWTLVDAKKFKTLKEIADYFFEDYEQEDLLAFVEDALGEDEEYEVSKIGRNVIFVSMKSFIDVLHVSIPTIEG
;
A
#
# COMPACT_ATOMS: atom_id res chain seq x y z
N MET A 1 -15.38 2.06 -7.06
CA MET A 1 -15.30 1.03 -5.98
C MET A 1 -14.04 0.24 -6.23
N ILE A 2 -13.31 -0.19 -5.19
CA ILE A 2 -12.02 -0.91 -5.33
C ILE A 2 -12.06 -2.06 -6.36
N ASN A 3 -13.18 -2.78 -6.45
CA ASN A 3 -13.40 -3.85 -7.44
C ASN A 3 -13.27 -3.37 -8.89
N ASP A 4 -13.74 -2.16 -9.22
CA ASP A 4 -13.63 -1.60 -10.57
C ASP A 4 -12.16 -1.35 -10.96
N ILE A 5 -11.31 -1.01 -9.99
CA ILE A 5 -9.88 -0.79 -10.18
C ILE A 5 -9.15 -2.13 -10.32
N ILE A 6 -9.50 -3.11 -9.48
CA ILE A 6 -8.98 -4.49 -9.58
C ILE A 6 -9.25 -5.05 -10.97
N ASP A 7 -10.49 -4.94 -11.46
CA ASP A 7 -10.89 -5.40 -12.79
C ASP A 7 -10.12 -4.67 -13.89
N ALA A 8 -9.95 -3.35 -13.77
CA ALA A 8 -9.22 -2.55 -14.75
C ALA A 8 -7.72 -2.91 -14.83
N ILE A 9 -7.05 -3.14 -13.70
CA ILE A 9 -5.62 -3.48 -13.68
C ILE A 9 -5.37 -4.94 -14.08
N SER A 10 -6.31 -5.83 -13.75
CA SER A 10 -6.18 -7.28 -14.02
C SER A 10 -6.60 -7.70 -15.44
N ASP A 11 -7.10 -6.76 -16.25
CA ASP A 11 -7.69 -7.05 -17.56
C ASP A 11 -6.65 -7.62 -18.55
N ASN A 12 -5.45 -7.02 -18.62
CA ASN A 12 -4.31 -7.53 -19.38
C ASN A 12 -2.98 -6.85 -19.01
N GLU A 13 -1.87 -7.41 -19.50
CA GLU A 13 -0.50 -6.93 -19.26
C GLU A 13 -0.26 -5.49 -19.78
N GLU A 14 -0.84 -5.11 -20.92
CA GLU A 14 -0.69 -3.76 -21.49
C GLU A 14 -1.35 -2.69 -20.61
N GLU A 15 -2.52 -2.97 -20.05
CA GLU A 15 -3.19 -2.04 -19.12
C GLU A 15 -2.43 -1.97 -17.79
N TYR A 16 -1.89 -3.08 -17.27
CA TYR A 16 -1.01 -3.06 -16.09
C TYR A 16 0.21 -2.15 -16.32
N GLU A 17 0.93 -2.32 -17.43
CA GLU A 17 2.11 -1.51 -17.76
C GLU A 17 1.77 -0.02 -17.88
N LYS A 18 0.64 0.28 -18.54
CA LYS A 18 0.14 1.65 -18.68
C LYS A 18 -0.17 2.27 -17.32
N ARG A 19 -0.85 1.54 -16.43
CA ARG A 19 -1.18 2.01 -15.07
C ARG A 19 0.06 2.18 -14.20
N MET A 20 1.04 1.30 -14.34
CA MET A 20 2.33 1.45 -13.67
C MET A 20 3.05 2.72 -14.13
N LEU A 21 3.01 3.02 -15.43
CA LEU A 21 3.58 4.26 -15.96
C LEU A 21 2.85 5.48 -15.39
N GLU A 22 1.52 5.52 -15.46
CA GLU A 22 0.68 6.60 -14.89
C GLU A 22 1.02 6.83 -13.40
N PHE A 23 1.05 5.77 -12.60
CA PHE A 23 1.42 5.83 -11.19
C PHE A 23 2.85 6.37 -10.98
N SER A 24 3.81 5.90 -11.77
CA SER A 24 5.22 6.32 -11.66
C SER A 24 5.44 7.80 -12.01
N GLU A 25 4.66 8.33 -12.94
CA GLU A 25 4.74 9.74 -13.35
C GLU A 25 4.09 10.65 -12.31
N ALA A 26 2.96 10.23 -11.73
CA ALA A 26 2.25 11.00 -10.72
C ALA A 26 2.93 10.96 -9.34
N GLN A 27 3.45 9.79 -8.94
CA GLN A 27 4.02 9.55 -7.62
C GLN A 27 5.42 8.91 -7.69
N PRO A 28 6.40 9.59 -8.31
CA PRO A 28 7.74 9.04 -8.54
C PRO A 28 8.50 8.69 -7.24
N PHE A 29 8.26 9.42 -6.15
CA PHE A 29 8.91 9.16 -4.88
C PHE A 29 8.29 7.99 -4.12
N LEU A 30 6.99 7.75 -4.27
CA LEU A 30 6.36 6.54 -3.76
C LEU A 30 6.91 5.31 -4.49
N LEU A 31 7.08 5.38 -5.82
CA LEU A 31 7.78 4.33 -6.57
C LEU A 31 9.22 4.14 -6.07
N SER A 32 9.95 5.24 -5.85
CA SER A 32 11.31 5.18 -5.30
C SER A 32 11.37 4.53 -3.92
N PHE A 33 10.33 4.70 -3.09
CA PHE A 33 10.22 4.04 -1.80
C PHE A 33 10.08 2.53 -1.97
N LEU A 34 9.18 2.06 -2.85
CA LEU A 34 8.99 0.61 -3.13
C LEU A 34 10.25 -0.08 -3.67
N LEU A 35 11.14 0.68 -4.31
CA LEU A 35 12.43 0.20 -4.82
C LEU A 35 13.58 0.29 -3.81
N SER A 36 13.31 0.76 -2.59
CA SER A 36 14.33 0.96 -1.56
C SER A 36 14.84 -0.35 -0.95
N GLU A 37 15.95 -0.27 -0.21
CA GLU A 37 16.61 -1.43 0.40
C GLU A 37 15.70 -2.20 1.38
N GLY A 38 14.72 -1.54 1.99
CA GLY A 38 13.77 -2.17 2.92
C GLY A 38 12.99 -3.32 2.30
N PHE A 39 12.83 -3.32 0.98
CA PHE A 39 12.09 -4.33 0.23
C PHE A 39 12.99 -5.44 -0.35
N GLN A 40 14.30 -5.45 -0.08
CA GLN A 40 15.19 -6.53 -0.54
C GLN A 40 14.92 -7.88 0.13
N VAL A 41 14.25 -7.87 1.28
CA VAL A 41 13.80 -9.10 1.96
C VAL A 41 12.71 -9.83 1.17
N LEU A 42 12.01 -9.11 0.29
CA LEU A 42 10.95 -9.66 -0.55
C LEU A 42 11.52 -10.34 -1.80
N ASP A 43 10.95 -11.48 -2.16
CA ASP A 43 11.22 -12.13 -3.44
C ASP A 43 10.51 -11.44 -4.62
N GLU A 44 10.67 -11.97 -5.85
CA GLU A 44 10.09 -11.37 -7.05
C GLU A 44 8.55 -11.42 -7.06
N GLN A 45 7.95 -12.47 -6.49
CA GLN A 45 6.50 -12.62 -6.42
C GLN A 45 5.92 -11.66 -5.38
N GLU A 46 6.55 -11.58 -4.20
CA GLU A 46 6.19 -10.65 -3.13
C GLU A 46 6.34 -9.19 -3.57
N LYS A 47 7.38 -8.85 -4.36
CA LYS A 47 7.53 -7.52 -4.96
C LYS A 47 6.44 -7.22 -5.99
N SER A 48 6.10 -8.18 -6.83
CA SER A 48 5.03 -8.02 -7.81
C SER A 48 3.70 -7.73 -7.11
N LEU A 49 3.41 -8.45 -6.02
CA LEU A 49 2.25 -8.19 -5.16
C LEU A 49 2.31 -6.80 -4.52
N LEU A 50 3.46 -6.40 -3.98
CA LEU A 50 3.66 -5.06 -3.41
C LEU A 50 3.34 -3.95 -4.43
N PHE A 51 3.85 -4.05 -5.66
CA PHE A 51 3.58 -3.07 -6.72
C PHE A 51 2.11 -3.06 -7.12
N TYR A 52 1.50 -4.23 -7.23
CA TYR A 52 0.08 -4.36 -7.52
C TYR A 52 -0.78 -3.68 -6.45
N LEU A 53 -0.56 -3.99 -5.17
CA LEU A 53 -1.30 -3.39 -4.06
C LEU A 53 -1.12 -1.87 -4.00
N ALA A 54 0.10 -1.37 -4.21
CA ALA A 54 0.37 0.06 -4.24
C ALA A 54 -0.43 0.79 -5.34
N MET A 55 -0.54 0.18 -6.53
CA MET A 55 -1.37 0.73 -7.60
C MET A 55 -2.86 0.70 -7.25
N ILE A 56 -3.37 -0.42 -6.72
CA ILE A 56 -4.78 -0.51 -6.31
C ILE A 56 -5.12 0.59 -5.31
N ILE A 57 -4.28 0.79 -4.29
CA ILE A 57 -4.45 1.86 -3.29
C ILE A 57 -4.48 3.24 -3.97
N TYR A 58 -3.47 3.55 -4.79
CA TYR A 58 -3.36 4.84 -5.47
C TYR A 58 -4.58 5.13 -6.35
N PHE A 59 -4.95 4.19 -7.22
CA PHE A 59 -6.07 4.39 -8.14
C PHE A 59 -7.44 4.35 -7.44
N SER A 60 -7.56 3.66 -6.30
CA SER A 60 -8.79 3.72 -5.50
C SER A 60 -8.99 5.09 -4.87
N ILE A 61 -7.92 5.69 -4.34
CA ILE A 61 -7.98 7.05 -3.76
C ILE A 61 -8.23 8.10 -4.83
N THR A 62 -7.51 8.05 -5.96
CA THR A 62 -7.62 9.04 -7.04
C THR A 62 -8.88 8.91 -7.90
N GLN A 63 -9.60 7.78 -7.83
CA GLN A 63 -10.90 7.64 -8.49
C GLN A 63 -12.00 8.47 -7.79
N GLU A 64 -11.92 8.60 -6.47
CA GLU A 64 -12.96 9.22 -5.64
C GLU A 64 -12.66 10.68 -5.28
N HIS A 65 -11.42 11.12 -5.48
CA HIS A 65 -10.91 12.44 -5.08
C HIS A 65 -10.12 13.15 -6.19
N GLU A 66 -9.86 14.45 -6.00
CA GLU A 66 -8.84 15.12 -6.82
C GLU A 66 -7.49 14.44 -6.62
N GLU A 67 -6.66 14.45 -7.67
CA GLU A 67 -5.34 13.83 -7.65
C GLU A 67 -4.51 14.40 -6.49
N PRO A 68 -3.97 13.55 -5.59
CA PRO A 68 -3.20 14.01 -4.45
C PRO A 68 -1.93 14.71 -4.92
N ASP A 69 -1.49 15.69 -4.14
CA ASP A 69 -0.16 16.26 -4.33
C ASP A 69 0.91 15.16 -4.34
N THR A 70 1.98 15.37 -5.09
CA THR A 70 3.12 14.45 -5.10
C THR A 70 3.66 14.27 -3.68
N ILE A 71 3.67 13.04 -3.18
CA ILE A 71 4.21 12.71 -1.87
C ILE A 71 5.73 12.76 -1.93
N GLU A 72 6.36 13.51 -1.03
CA GLU A 72 7.83 13.54 -0.93
C GLU A 72 8.36 12.25 -0.29
N LEU A 73 9.55 11.83 -0.73
CA LEU A 73 10.17 10.59 -0.22
C LEU A 73 10.34 10.58 1.31
N ILE A 74 10.63 11.75 1.89
CA ILE A 74 10.80 11.87 3.34
C ILE A 74 9.50 11.63 4.12
N ASP A 75 8.35 11.97 3.54
CA ASP A 75 7.07 11.84 4.23
C ASP A 75 6.62 10.38 4.28
N ILE A 76 6.75 9.63 3.19
CA ILE A 76 6.49 8.18 3.19
C ILE A 76 7.48 7.42 4.08
N GLN A 77 8.78 7.76 4.04
CA GLN A 77 9.77 7.14 4.90
C GLN A 77 9.53 7.39 6.39
N ARG A 78 9.18 8.64 6.76
CA ARG A 78 8.83 8.99 8.14
C ARG A 78 7.59 8.23 8.60
N THR A 79 6.55 8.20 7.77
CA THR A 79 5.28 7.52 8.10
C THR A 79 5.50 6.02 8.28
N ASP A 80 6.31 5.40 7.41
CA ASP A 80 6.69 4.00 7.52
C ASP A 80 7.50 3.70 8.78
N GLU A 81 8.49 4.54 9.11
CA GLU A 81 9.27 4.42 10.35
C GLU A 81 8.39 4.57 11.60
N GLU A 82 7.41 5.49 11.59
CA GLU A 82 6.46 5.68 12.68
C GLU A 82 5.57 4.43 12.86
N ASN A 83 5.07 3.86 11.77
CA ASN A 83 4.28 2.63 11.80
C ASN A 83 5.10 1.44 12.32
N TRP A 84 6.35 1.26 11.85
CA TRP A 84 7.25 0.22 12.36
C TRP A 84 7.63 0.42 13.82
N THR A 85 7.84 1.67 14.25
CA THR A 85 8.11 1.99 15.66
C THR A 85 6.98 1.52 16.57
N LEU A 86 5.73 1.63 16.13
CA LEU A 86 4.57 1.12 16.86
C LEU A 86 4.58 -0.42 16.92
N VAL A 87 4.81 -1.09 15.80
CA VAL A 87 4.91 -2.55 15.71
C VAL A 87 5.97 -3.09 16.68
N ASP A 88 7.16 -2.49 16.67
CA ASP A 88 8.29 -2.88 17.51
C ASP A 88 8.02 -2.60 18.99
N ALA A 89 7.46 -1.43 19.32
CA ALA A 89 7.14 -1.06 20.70
C ALA A 89 6.11 -2.00 21.33
N LYS A 90 5.13 -2.45 20.53
CA LYS A 90 4.11 -3.41 20.96
C LYS A 90 4.59 -4.87 20.89
N LYS A 91 5.72 -5.13 20.23
CA LYS A 91 6.34 -6.45 20.03
C LYS A 91 5.42 -7.41 19.28
N PHE A 92 4.65 -6.91 18.32
CA PHE A 92 3.84 -7.75 17.45
C PHE A 92 4.73 -8.65 16.60
N LYS A 93 4.28 -9.87 16.34
CA LYS A 93 5.06 -10.88 15.61
C LYS A 93 4.35 -11.41 14.38
N THR A 94 3.04 -11.23 14.31
CA THR A 94 2.18 -11.78 13.27
C THR A 94 1.43 -10.65 12.58
N LEU A 95 1.13 -10.86 11.29
CA LEU A 95 0.26 -9.97 10.52
C LEU A 95 -1.02 -9.66 11.29
N LYS A 96 -1.68 -10.68 11.83
CA LYS A 96 -2.91 -10.54 12.61
C LYS A 96 -2.79 -9.57 13.78
N GLU A 97 -1.74 -9.66 14.59
CA GLU A 97 -1.56 -8.74 15.72
C GLU A 97 -1.34 -7.29 15.25
N ILE A 98 -0.66 -7.10 14.11
CA ILE A 98 -0.43 -5.79 13.51
C ILE A 98 -1.74 -5.24 12.96
N ALA A 99 -2.47 -6.04 12.20
CA ALA A 99 -3.77 -5.74 11.62
C ALA A 99 -4.78 -5.36 12.71
N ASP A 100 -5.00 -6.23 13.71
CA ASP A 100 -5.92 -5.98 14.84
C ASP A 100 -5.66 -4.62 15.50
N TYR A 101 -4.40 -4.18 15.59
CA TYR A 101 -4.03 -2.88 16.15
C TYR A 101 -4.22 -1.72 15.17
N PHE A 102 -3.86 -1.88 13.91
CA PHE A 102 -3.99 -0.81 12.91
C PHE A 102 -5.43 -0.58 12.45
N PHE A 103 -6.33 -1.54 12.60
CA PHE A 103 -7.76 -1.35 12.34
C PHE A 103 -8.50 -0.58 13.44
N GLU A 104 -7.91 -0.40 14.63
CA GLU A 104 -8.57 0.32 15.72
C GLU A 104 -8.77 1.81 15.35
N ASP A 105 -10.04 2.20 15.12
CA ASP A 105 -10.46 3.54 14.71
C ASP A 105 -9.81 4.06 13.40
N TYR A 106 -9.52 3.17 12.44
CA TYR A 106 -8.90 3.54 11.16
C TYR A 106 -9.91 4.04 10.12
N GLU A 107 -9.69 5.22 9.56
CA GLU A 107 -10.61 5.85 8.61
C GLU A 107 -10.66 5.13 7.26
N GLN A 108 -9.52 4.61 6.80
CA GLN A 108 -9.39 3.92 5.51
C GLN A 108 -9.47 2.39 5.68
N GLU A 109 -10.40 1.93 6.52
CA GLU A 109 -10.60 0.52 6.88
C GLU A 109 -10.75 -0.38 5.63
N ASP A 110 -11.55 0.03 4.64
CA ASP A 110 -11.80 -0.76 3.43
C ASP A 110 -10.52 -1.04 2.61
N LEU A 111 -9.64 -0.03 2.47
CA LEU A 111 -8.38 -0.19 1.76
C LEU A 111 -7.40 -1.08 2.53
N LEU A 112 -7.35 -0.92 3.86
CA LEU A 112 -6.48 -1.73 4.70
C LEU A 112 -6.96 -3.19 4.79
N ALA A 113 -8.27 -3.41 4.82
CA ALA A 113 -8.89 -4.74 4.77
C ALA A 113 -8.56 -5.46 3.46
N PHE A 114 -8.61 -4.77 2.33
CA PHE A 114 -8.18 -5.33 1.05
C PHE A 114 -6.72 -5.80 1.07
N VAL A 115 -5.81 -5.00 1.66
CA VAL A 115 -4.41 -5.39 1.79
C VAL A 115 -4.25 -6.60 2.71
N GLU A 116 -4.98 -6.65 3.83
CA GLU A 116 -4.96 -7.81 4.73
C GLU A 116 -5.42 -9.08 4.01
N ASP A 117 -6.56 -9.01 3.30
CA ASP A 117 -7.15 -10.13 2.56
C ASP A 117 -6.20 -10.65 1.48
N ALA A 118 -5.56 -9.75 0.71
CA ALA A 118 -4.59 -10.11 -0.31
C ALA A 118 -3.32 -10.79 0.25
N LEU A 119 -3.02 -10.59 1.54
CA LEU A 119 -1.91 -11.23 2.25
C LEU A 119 -2.34 -12.46 3.07
N GLY A 120 -3.63 -12.81 3.03
CA GLY A 120 -4.23 -13.93 3.72
C GLY A 120 -3.66 -15.30 3.32
N GLU A 121 -3.99 -16.33 4.10
CA GLU A 121 -3.42 -17.68 3.94
C GLU A 121 -4.03 -18.51 2.80
N ASP A 122 -5.03 -18.00 2.07
CA ASP A 122 -5.93 -18.82 1.24
C ASP A 122 -5.85 -18.61 -0.30
N GLU A 123 -4.92 -17.83 -0.86
CA GLU A 123 -4.83 -17.66 -2.32
C GLU A 123 -3.42 -17.88 -2.90
N GLU A 124 -3.37 -18.10 -4.22
CA GLU A 124 -2.32 -18.64 -5.13
C GLU A 124 -0.84 -18.28 -4.88
N TYR A 125 -0.52 -17.33 -4.00
CA TYR A 125 0.83 -16.81 -3.75
C TYR A 125 1.33 -17.17 -2.36
N GLU A 126 2.42 -17.94 -2.27
CA GLU A 126 3.11 -18.22 -1.01
C GLU A 126 3.91 -16.99 -0.52
N VAL A 127 3.22 -15.97 -0.01
CA VAL A 127 3.88 -14.83 0.66
C VAL A 127 4.46 -15.30 1.99
N SER A 128 5.74 -15.01 2.22
CA SER A 128 6.43 -15.38 3.46
C SER A 128 5.86 -14.62 4.66
N LYS A 129 5.99 -15.19 5.86
CA LYS A 129 5.51 -14.53 7.10
C LYS A 129 6.15 -13.15 7.32
N ILE A 130 7.42 -13.01 6.95
CA ILE A 130 8.14 -11.73 7.06
C ILE A 130 7.63 -10.78 5.97
N GLY A 131 7.51 -11.26 4.73
CA GLY A 131 7.00 -10.49 3.61
C GLY A 131 5.60 -9.92 3.88
N ARG A 132 4.69 -10.71 4.46
CA ARG A 132 3.36 -10.24 4.86
C ARG A 132 3.41 -9.04 5.80
N ASN A 133 4.22 -9.09 6.84
CA ASN A 133 4.35 -7.97 7.77
C ASN A 133 4.95 -6.74 7.05
N VAL A 134 5.95 -6.95 6.20
CA VAL A 134 6.60 -5.86 5.44
C VAL A 134 5.63 -5.18 4.49
N ILE A 135 4.92 -5.96 3.68
CA ILE A 135 3.95 -5.44 2.71
C ILE A 135 2.81 -4.74 3.45
N PHE A 136 2.23 -5.36 4.47
CA PHE A 136 1.09 -4.78 5.19
C PHE A 136 1.42 -3.43 5.83
N VAL A 137 2.53 -3.35 6.59
CA VAL A 137 2.94 -2.11 7.25
C VAL A 137 3.25 -1.03 6.20
N SER A 138 3.93 -1.38 5.12
CA SER A 138 4.29 -0.42 4.06
C SER A 138 3.07 0.09 3.31
N MET A 139 2.08 -0.76 3.04
CA MET A 139 0.83 -0.37 2.37
C MET A 139 -0.05 0.49 3.26
N LYS A 140 -0.08 0.21 4.57
CA LYS A 140 -0.71 1.10 5.56
C LYS A 140 -0.07 2.49 5.53
N SER A 141 1.27 2.57 5.51
CA SER A 141 2.00 3.84 5.36
C SER A 141 1.65 4.57 4.06
N PHE A 142 1.45 3.82 2.97
CA PHE A 142 1.02 4.34 1.67
C PHE A 142 -0.37 4.97 1.72
N ILE A 143 -1.33 4.27 2.33
CA ILE A 143 -2.70 4.75 2.52
C ILE A 143 -2.69 6.03 3.36
N ASP A 144 -1.92 6.06 4.45
CA ASP A 144 -1.84 7.22 5.34
C ASP A 144 -1.35 8.48 4.61
N VAL A 145 -0.23 8.40 3.89
CA VAL A 145 0.34 9.58 3.22
C VAL A 145 -0.56 10.06 2.08
N LEU A 146 -1.18 9.15 1.34
CA LEU A 146 -2.10 9.48 0.26
C LEU A 146 -3.41 10.07 0.79
N HIS A 147 -3.93 9.58 1.92
CA HIS A 147 -5.14 10.12 2.54
C HIS A 147 -4.94 11.55 3.05
N VAL A 148 -3.79 11.82 3.68
CA VAL A 148 -3.46 13.16 4.20
C VAL A 148 -3.21 14.17 3.08
N SER A 149 -2.77 13.74 1.90
CA SER A 149 -2.49 14.63 0.76
C SER A 149 -3.71 14.95 -0.10
N ILE A 150 -4.88 14.37 0.19
CA ILE A 150 -6.13 14.76 -0.46
C ILE A 150 -6.48 16.18 0.01
N PRO A 151 -6.61 17.17 -0.88
CA PRO A 151 -7.04 18.51 -0.50
C PRO A 151 -8.41 18.43 0.17
N THR A 152 -8.51 18.83 1.44
CA THR A 152 -9.81 19.01 2.07
C THR A 152 -10.44 20.22 1.39
N ILE A 153 -11.50 20.01 0.60
CA ILE A 153 -12.30 21.12 0.08
C ILE A 153 -12.93 21.80 1.29
N GLU A 154 -12.31 22.87 1.79
CA GLU A 154 -12.97 23.79 2.72
C GLU A 154 -14.16 24.41 1.96
N GLY A 155 -15.37 23.98 2.32
CA GLY A 155 -16.63 24.53 1.80
C GLY A 155 -16.97 25.91 2.35
#